data_AF-M5WEI4-F1
#
_entry.id   AF-M5WEI4-F1
#
_cell.length_a   1.000
_cell.length_b   1.000
_cell.length_c   1.000
_cell.angle_alpha   90.00
_cell.angle_beta   90.00
_cell.angle_gamma   90.00
#
_symmetry.space_group_name_H-M   'P 1'
#
loop_
_entity.id
_entity.type
_entity.pdbx_description
1 polymer ?
#
loop_
_entity_poly.entity_id
_entity_poly.type
_entity_poly.pdbx_seq_one_letter_code
_entity_poly.pdbx_strand_id
1 'polypeptide(L)'
;MGNMPLFVFFKDIRNVFKADELGLEIVHIALPTLLALLADPVASLVDTAFVGHIGPVELAAVGISIAVFNQVSKIAIFPLVSITTSFVAEEDATEELRANEQVHENVENGTPISMEMEMEELVPLVGKSSSTEMVKLECVRRHIPSASSALVVGSILGFIQAVFLIFAANPVLNYMGVDSNSPMLKPARQYLTLRSLGAPAVLLSLAVQGVFRGFKDTKTPLYATIVGDVANIILDPILMFVFHMGVRGAAIAHVVSQYLISLILLWKLNKQVDLLTSGVKDLRFGQFLKNGFLLLVRVIAATFCVTLAAALAARQGPTTMAAFQVCLQIWLAASLLADGLAVAGQAILASAFARKDHSKAVATASRVLQLALVLGLMLSIILMVVLQFGSRIFTKDINVLQLISLGIPFVAVTQPINALAFVFDGVNYGASDFAYSAYSMVLVALVSILCLFLLSSHGFVGIWVALSVFMSLRALVGFWRIGTGMGPWSFLRE
;
A
#
# COMPACT_ATOMS: atom_id res chain seq x y z
N MET A 1 -27.20 -4.87 -34.02
CA MET A 1 -27.64 -4.54 -32.65
C MET A 1 -26.40 -4.14 -31.87
N GLY A 2 -26.19 -2.83 -31.68
CA GLY A 2 -24.98 -2.34 -31.01
C GLY A 2 -24.90 -2.91 -29.60
N ASN A 3 -23.79 -3.62 -29.30
CA ASN A 3 -23.56 -4.15 -27.97
C ASN A 3 -23.50 -2.97 -27.01
N MET A 4 -24.44 -2.88 -26.08
CA MET A 4 -24.35 -1.89 -25.01
C MET A 4 -23.04 -2.16 -24.24
N PRO A 5 -22.16 -1.16 -24.05
CA PRO A 5 -20.88 -1.36 -23.36
C PRO A 5 -21.02 -1.93 -21.94
N LEU A 6 -22.21 -1.83 -21.35
CA LEU A 6 -22.61 -2.48 -20.09
C LEU A 6 -22.50 -4.01 -20.11
N PHE A 7 -22.59 -4.67 -21.27
CA PHE A 7 -22.52 -6.14 -21.34
C PHE A 7 -21.12 -6.68 -20.99
N VAL A 8 -20.09 -5.82 -21.02
CA VAL A 8 -18.71 -6.17 -20.62
C VAL A 8 -18.66 -6.77 -19.23
N PHE A 9 -19.43 -6.25 -18.27
CA PHE A 9 -19.40 -6.73 -16.88
C PHE A 9 -19.96 -8.15 -16.70
N PHE A 10 -20.82 -8.59 -17.62
CA PHE A 10 -21.46 -9.91 -17.58
C PHE A 10 -20.88 -10.89 -18.60
N LYS A 11 -19.93 -10.43 -19.43
CA LYS A 11 -19.25 -11.26 -20.41
C LYS A 11 -18.60 -12.46 -19.71
N ASP A 12 -18.78 -13.65 -20.28
CA ASP A 12 -18.11 -14.88 -19.83
C ASP A 12 -18.30 -15.22 -18.34
N ILE A 13 -19.44 -14.88 -17.73
CA ILE A 13 -19.71 -15.14 -16.30
C ILE A 13 -19.58 -16.62 -15.90
N ARG A 14 -19.84 -17.54 -16.84
CA ARG A 14 -19.66 -18.99 -16.62
C ARG A 14 -18.19 -19.37 -16.45
N ASN A 15 -17.30 -18.54 -16.97
CA ASN A 15 -15.88 -18.79 -16.90
C ASN A 15 -15.29 -18.31 -15.57
N VAL A 16 -15.95 -17.55 -14.68
CA VAL A 16 -15.37 -16.93 -13.46
C VAL A 16 -14.35 -17.79 -12.69
N PHE A 17 -14.60 -19.09 -12.53
CA PHE A 17 -13.71 -20.03 -11.82
C PHE A 17 -12.94 -21.00 -12.72
N LYS A 18 -13.02 -20.84 -14.04
CA LYS A 18 -12.34 -21.68 -15.02
C LYS A 18 -10.83 -21.48 -14.92
N ALA A 19 -10.08 -22.56 -14.82
CA ALA A 19 -8.62 -22.57 -14.90
C ALA A 19 -8.16 -22.52 -16.37
N ASP A 20 -8.65 -21.54 -17.12
CA ASP A 20 -8.13 -21.20 -18.44
C ASP A 20 -6.82 -20.41 -18.32
N GLU A 21 -6.12 -20.20 -19.44
CA GLU A 21 -4.84 -19.48 -19.46
C GLU A 21 -4.92 -18.12 -18.74
N LEU A 22 -6.00 -17.37 -18.98
CA LEU A 22 -6.26 -16.10 -18.32
C LEU A 22 -6.52 -16.25 -16.81
N GLY A 23 -7.32 -17.23 -16.39
CA GLY A 23 -7.58 -17.51 -14.98
C GLY A 23 -6.32 -17.89 -14.21
N LEU A 24 -5.47 -18.73 -14.81
CA LEU A 24 -4.17 -19.11 -14.24
C LEU A 24 -3.21 -17.92 -14.18
N GLU A 25 -3.16 -17.10 -15.22
CA GLU A 25 -2.36 -15.86 -15.25
C GLU A 25 -2.78 -14.90 -14.12
N ILE A 26 -4.10 -14.69 -13.93
CA ILE A 26 -4.63 -13.87 -12.83
C ILE A 26 -4.23 -14.45 -11.47
N VAL A 27 -4.42 -15.76 -11.24
CA VAL A 27 -4.11 -16.39 -9.95
C VAL A 27 -2.61 -16.33 -9.64
N HIS A 28 -1.76 -16.55 -10.64
CA HIS A 28 -0.30 -16.54 -10.47
C HIS A 28 0.24 -15.17 -10.05
N ILE A 29 -0.41 -14.08 -10.49
CA ILE A 29 -0.06 -12.71 -10.07
C ILE A 29 -0.76 -12.35 -8.76
N ALA A 30 -2.06 -12.60 -8.64
CA ALA A 30 -2.86 -12.12 -7.51
C ALA A 30 -2.51 -12.80 -6.19
N LEU A 31 -2.27 -14.13 -6.18
CA LEU A 31 -2.09 -14.88 -4.93
C LEU A 31 -0.80 -14.48 -4.17
N PRO A 32 0.38 -14.37 -4.80
CA PRO A 32 1.58 -13.89 -4.11
C PRO A 32 1.43 -12.45 -3.60
N THR A 33 0.82 -11.57 -4.41
CA THR A 33 0.57 -10.18 -4.02
C THR A 33 -0.38 -10.10 -2.83
N LEU A 34 -1.43 -10.94 -2.81
CA LEU A 34 -2.37 -11.02 -1.70
C LEU A 34 -1.68 -11.35 -0.38
N LEU A 35 -0.83 -12.39 -0.39
CA LEU A 35 -0.09 -12.83 0.79
C LEU A 35 0.89 -11.75 1.26
N ALA A 36 1.54 -11.05 0.33
CA ALA A 36 2.45 -9.96 0.66
C ALA A 36 1.71 -8.76 1.29
N LEU A 37 0.56 -8.38 0.74
CA LEU A 37 -0.25 -7.26 1.24
C LEU A 37 -0.98 -7.55 2.55
N LEU A 38 -1.05 -8.82 2.96
CA LEU A 38 -1.70 -9.25 4.19
C LEU A 38 -0.84 -9.11 5.45
N ALA A 39 0.49 -9.07 5.32
CA ALA A 39 1.40 -9.04 6.46
C ALA A 39 1.14 -7.83 7.38
N ASP A 40 1.30 -6.61 6.84
CA ASP A 40 1.18 -5.37 7.62
C ASP A 40 -0.23 -5.20 8.23
N PRO A 41 -1.35 -5.44 7.51
CA PRO A 41 -2.68 -5.29 8.09
C PRO A 41 -2.96 -6.29 9.22
N VAL A 42 -2.46 -7.52 9.12
CA VAL A 42 -2.60 -8.52 10.18
C VAL A 42 -1.82 -8.10 11.42
N ALA A 43 -0.58 -7.65 11.26
CA ALA A 43 0.22 -7.13 12.36
C ALA A 43 -0.48 -5.94 13.04
N SER A 44 -0.97 -5.00 12.24
CA SER A 44 -1.68 -3.81 12.75
C SER A 44 -3.01 -4.14 13.46
N LEU A 45 -3.69 -5.22 13.09
CA LEU A 45 -4.86 -5.73 13.82
C LEU A 45 -4.49 -6.27 15.20
N VAL A 46 -3.36 -6.97 15.30
CA VAL A 46 -2.83 -7.48 16.58
C VAL A 46 -2.45 -6.31 17.50
N ASP A 47 -1.74 -5.31 16.99
CA ASP A 47 -1.39 -4.10 17.76
C ASP A 47 -2.65 -3.38 18.26
N THR A 48 -3.66 -3.24 17.40
CA THR A 48 -4.95 -2.62 17.75
C THR A 48 -5.64 -3.41 18.87
N ALA A 49 -5.57 -4.74 18.84
CA ALA A 49 -6.12 -5.59 19.88
C ALA A 49 -5.39 -5.45 21.22
N PHE A 50 -4.06 -5.33 21.21
CA PHE A 50 -3.29 -5.05 22.43
C PHE A 50 -3.64 -3.68 23.02
N VAL A 51 -3.72 -2.64 22.19
CA VAL A 51 -4.06 -1.28 22.66
C VAL A 51 -5.49 -1.24 23.22
N GLY A 52 -6.44 -1.91 22.56
CA GLY A 52 -7.84 -1.96 23.01
C GLY A 52 -8.05 -2.70 24.33
N HIS A 53 -7.08 -3.50 24.77
CA HIS A 53 -7.05 -4.11 26.10
C HIS A 53 -6.52 -3.19 27.20
N ILE A 54 -5.84 -2.09 26.86
CA ILE A 54 -5.46 -1.06 27.84
C ILE A 54 -6.70 -0.27 28.26
N GLY A 55 -7.47 0.21 27.28
CA GLY A 55 -8.68 0.97 27.53
C GLY A 55 -9.25 1.66 26.29
N PRO A 56 -10.51 2.11 26.36
CA PRO A 56 -11.19 2.78 25.24
C PRO A 56 -10.56 4.13 24.91
N VAL A 57 -10.08 4.87 25.92
CA VAL A 57 -9.46 6.20 25.72
C VAL A 57 -8.14 6.05 24.99
N GLU A 58 -7.34 5.06 25.37
CA GLU A 58 -6.05 4.73 24.77
C GLU A 58 -6.21 4.26 23.33
N LEU A 59 -7.19 3.39 23.05
CA LEU A 59 -7.51 2.92 21.71
C LEU A 59 -7.96 4.06 20.79
N ALA A 60 -8.83 4.95 21.29
CA ALA A 60 -9.25 6.14 20.56
C ALA A 60 -8.08 7.09 20.27
N ALA A 61 -7.24 7.31 21.28
CA ALA A 61 -6.07 8.17 21.19
C ALA A 61 -5.01 7.65 20.21
N VAL A 62 -4.78 6.33 20.17
CA VAL A 62 -3.91 5.70 19.17
C VAL A 62 -4.52 5.81 17.78
N GLY A 63 -5.81 5.51 17.62
CA GLY A 63 -6.49 5.57 16.33
C GLY A 63 -6.43 6.95 15.68
N ILE A 64 -6.71 8.02 16.45
CA ILE A 64 -6.66 9.38 15.92
C ILE A 64 -5.23 9.81 15.56
N SER A 65 -4.24 9.40 16.35
CA SER A 65 -2.83 9.66 16.05
C SER A 65 -2.34 8.90 14.82
N ILE A 66 -2.79 7.66 14.60
CA ILE A 66 -2.49 6.89 13.38
C ILE A 66 -3.10 7.59 12.16
N ALA A 67 -4.35 8.07 12.25
CA ALA A 67 -4.98 8.79 11.15
C ALA A 67 -4.18 10.04 10.75
N VAL A 68 -3.75 10.84 11.73
CA VAL A 68 -2.89 12.02 11.50
C VAL A 68 -1.56 11.62 10.89
N PHE A 69 -0.86 10.65 11.49
CA PHE A 69 0.45 10.20 11.03
C PHE A 69 0.36 9.70 9.58
N ASN A 70 -0.64 8.89 9.26
CA ASN A 70 -0.86 8.35 7.92
C ASN A 70 -1.18 9.44 6.91
N GLN A 71 -2.03 10.41 7.26
CA GLN A 71 -2.37 11.51 6.35
C GLN A 71 -1.14 12.34 5.97
N VAL A 72 -0.31 12.70 6.95
CA VAL A 72 0.93 13.45 6.69
C VAL A 72 1.93 12.58 5.92
N SER A 73 2.07 11.31 6.29
CA SER A 73 2.98 10.37 5.61
C SER A 73 2.62 10.19 4.14
N LYS A 74 1.34 10.03 3.80
CA LYS A 74 0.91 9.74 2.41
C LYS A 74 1.31 10.83 1.42
N ILE A 75 1.40 12.09 1.87
CA ILE A 75 1.86 13.22 1.06
C ILE A 75 3.33 13.03 0.65
N ALA A 76 4.16 12.49 1.56
CA ALA A 76 5.59 12.26 1.31
C ALA A 76 5.89 10.90 0.65
N ILE A 77 5.16 9.86 1.04
CA ILE A 77 5.39 8.48 0.58
C ILE A 77 5.17 8.35 -0.93
N PHE A 78 4.06 8.89 -1.43
CA PHE A 78 3.67 8.62 -2.81
C PHE A 78 4.69 9.16 -3.82
N PRO A 79 5.12 10.45 -3.75
CA PRO A 79 6.14 10.97 -4.65
C PRO A 79 7.45 10.20 -4.47
N LEU A 80 7.87 9.94 -3.23
CA LEU A 80 9.14 9.27 -2.94
C LEU A 80 9.23 7.90 -3.61
N VAL A 81 8.29 6.99 -3.34
CA VAL A 81 8.34 5.62 -3.88
C VAL A 81 8.17 5.60 -5.39
N SER A 82 7.21 6.37 -5.93
CA SER A 82 6.92 6.37 -7.37
C SER A 82 8.07 6.92 -8.20
N ILE A 83 8.69 8.01 -7.74
CA ILE A 83 9.84 8.63 -8.39
C ILE A 83 11.01 7.65 -8.34
N THR A 84 11.39 7.19 -7.14
CA THR A 84 12.55 6.30 -6.96
C THR A 84 12.45 5.03 -7.81
N THR A 85 11.29 4.36 -7.81
CA THR A 85 11.10 3.12 -8.59
C THR A 85 11.34 3.35 -10.09
N SER A 86 10.83 4.46 -10.63
CA SER A 86 10.91 4.75 -12.06
C SER A 86 12.34 5.11 -12.49
N PHE A 87 13.00 5.98 -11.72
CA PHE A 87 14.39 6.39 -12.01
C PHE A 87 15.37 5.22 -11.90
N VAL A 88 15.23 4.42 -10.85
CA VAL A 88 16.09 3.26 -10.64
C VAL A 88 15.88 2.23 -11.74
N ALA A 89 14.64 1.97 -12.17
CA ALA A 89 14.38 1.04 -13.28
C ALA A 89 14.95 1.53 -14.62
N GLU A 90 14.93 2.84 -14.89
CA GLU A 90 15.52 3.42 -16.10
C GLU A 90 17.05 3.33 -16.10
N GLU A 91 17.69 3.65 -14.96
CA GLU A 91 19.14 3.55 -14.80
C GLU A 91 19.61 2.10 -14.88
N ASP A 92 18.95 1.17 -14.19
CA ASP A 92 19.26 -0.27 -14.20
C ASP A 92 19.17 -0.85 -15.62
N ALA A 93 18.13 -0.50 -16.38
CA ALA A 93 17.99 -0.94 -17.77
C ALA A 93 19.08 -0.34 -18.69
N THR A 94 19.52 0.88 -18.42
CA THR A 94 20.59 1.53 -19.20
C THR A 94 21.96 0.92 -18.88
N GLU A 95 22.22 0.57 -17.62
CA GLU A 95 23.44 -0.16 -17.22
C GLU A 95 23.49 -1.55 -17.85
N GLU A 96 22.38 -2.30 -17.84
CA GLU A 96 22.29 -3.62 -18.49
C GLU A 96 22.60 -3.55 -19.99
N LEU A 97 22.09 -2.52 -20.69
CA LEU A 97 22.38 -2.30 -22.11
C LEU A 97 23.86 -2.00 -22.35
N ARG A 98 24.46 -1.10 -21.57
CA ARG A 98 25.89 -0.75 -21.68
C ARG A 98 26.81 -1.94 -21.39
N ALA A 99 26.48 -2.76 -20.38
CA ALA A 99 27.23 -3.96 -20.06
C ALA A 99 27.17 -4.98 -21.21
N ASN A 100 26.00 -5.15 -21.84
CA ASN A 100 25.86 -6.03 -23.01
C ASN A 100 26.60 -5.51 -24.25
N GLU A 101 26.59 -4.20 -24.50
CA GLU A 101 27.38 -3.57 -25.57
C GLU A 101 28.89 -3.79 -25.36
N GLN A 102 29.40 -3.59 -24.14
CA GLN A 102 30.81 -3.84 -23.82
C GLN A 102 31.21 -5.30 -23.97
N VAL A 103 30.35 -6.25 -23.59
CA VAL A 103 30.60 -7.68 -23.81
C VAL A 103 30.65 -7.98 -25.31
N HIS A 104 29.73 -7.41 -26.10
CA HIS A 104 29.70 -7.63 -27.54
C HIS A 104 30.94 -7.02 -28.23
N GLU A 105 31.36 -5.84 -27.81
CA GLU A 105 32.54 -5.13 -28.33
C GLU A 105 33.85 -5.83 -27.93
N ASN A 106 33.94 -6.37 -26.71
CA ASN A 106 35.10 -7.15 -26.26
C ASN A 106 35.22 -8.52 -26.97
N VAL A 107 34.09 -9.14 -27.33
CA VAL A 107 34.05 -10.37 -28.12
C VAL A 107 34.44 -10.09 -29.58
N GLU A 108 34.00 -8.97 -30.16
CA GLU A 108 34.38 -8.57 -31.53
C GLU A 108 35.84 -8.10 -31.64
N ASN A 109 36.39 -7.44 -30.61
CA ASN A 109 37.77 -6.93 -30.61
C ASN A 109 38.84 -7.95 -30.19
N GLY A 110 38.47 -9.19 -29.87
CA GLY A 110 39.41 -10.28 -29.57
C GLY A 110 40.23 -10.07 -28.29
N THR A 111 39.79 -9.21 -27.38
CA THR A 111 40.47 -8.93 -26.10
C THR A 111 40.26 -10.10 -25.13
N PRO A 112 41.33 -10.68 -24.56
CA PRO A 112 41.16 -11.79 -23.63
C PRO A 112 40.54 -11.30 -22.32
N ILE A 113 39.46 -11.98 -21.88
CA ILE A 113 38.84 -11.78 -20.57
C ILE A 113 39.85 -12.24 -19.51
N SER A 114 40.60 -11.32 -18.91
CA SER A 114 41.49 -11.61 -17.78
C SER A 114 40.66 -11.77 -16.50
N MET A 115 40.25 -13.00 -16.20
CA MET A 115 39.81 -13.38 -14.85
C MET A 115 41.03 -13.86 -14.07
N GLU A 116 41.49 -13.07 -13.11
CA GLU A 116 42.46 -13.52 -12.11
C GLU A 116 41.80 -14.61 -11.25
N MET A 117 42.36 -15.82 -11.29
CA MET A 117 41.91 -16.97 -10.52
C MET A 117 43.03 -17.32 -9.54
N GLU A 118 42.87 -16.97 -8.26
CA GLU A 118 43.74 -17.51 -7.20
C GLU A 118 43.50 -19.03 -7.11
N MET A 119 44.56 -19.78 -7.34
CA MET A 119 44.53 -21.22 -7.60
C MET A 119 45.10 -21.96 -6.39
N GLU A 120 44.23 -22.62 -5.61
CA GLU A 120 44.62 -23.67 -4.66
C GLU A 120 44.36 -25.06 -5.28
N GLU A 121 45.35 -25.94 -5.12
CA GLU A 121 45.56 -27.22 -5.81
C GLU A 121 44.43 -28.26 -5.70
N LEU A 122 44.15 -28.98 -6.80
CA LEU A 122 44.23 -30.46 -6.88
C LEU A 122 44.04 -31.02 -8.32
N VAL A 123 44.79 -32.11 -8.55
CA VAL A 123 45.18 -32.85 -9.79
C VAL A 123 44.01 -33.55 -10.55
N PRO A 124 44.16 -33.90 -11.86
CA PRO A 124 43.04 -34.00 -12.80
C PRO A 124 42.53 -35.44 -13.04
N LEU A 125 41.25 -35.55 -13.39
CA LEU A 125 40.70 -36.72 -14.08
C LEU A 125 39.87 -36.29 -15.29
N VAL A 126 40.34 -36.77 -16.44
CA VAL A 126 39.82 -36.59 -17.79
C VAL A 126 38.45 -37.27 -17.95
N GLY A 127 37.47 -36.57 -18.51
CA GLY A 127 36.21 -37.15 -18.95
C GLY A 127 35.24 -36.14 -19.56
N LYS A 128 35.18 -36.10 -20.90
CA LYS A 128 34.29 -35.25 -21.71
C LYS A 128 32.81 -35.47 -21.39
N SER A 129 32.08 -34.38 -21.07
CA SER A 129 30.77 -34.06 -21.68
C SER A 129 30.28 -32.70 -21.17
N SER A 130 30.09 -31.77 -22.12
CA SER A 130 29.29 -30.53 -22.06
C SER A 130 28.51 -30.27 -20.76
N SER A 131 29.15 -29.61 -19.80
CA SER A 131 28.48 -28.89 -18.73
C SER A 131 28.66 -27.40 -19.02
N THR A 132 27.57 -26.73 -19.36
CA THR A 132 27.48 -25.27 -19.33
C THR A 132 27.82 -24.83 -17.91
N GLU A 133 29.07 -24.45 -17.67
CA GLU A 133 29.47 -23.80 -16.44
C GLU A 133 28.68 -22.48 -16.36
N MET A 134 27.67 -22.46 -15.50
CA MET A 134 27.12 -21.20 -15.01
C MET A 134 28.25 -20.48 -14.29
N VAL A 135 28.92 -19.59 -15.01
CA VAL A 135 29.80 -18.59 -14.42
C VAL A 135 28.97 -17.88 -13.37
N LYS A 136 29.33 -18.11 -12.11
CA LYS A 136 28.77 -17.39 -10.97
C LYS A 136 29.29 -15.97 -11.10
N LEU A 137 28.52 -15.11 -11.80
CA LEU A 137 28.82 -13.68 -11.89
C LEU A 137 28.99 -13.20 -10.45
N GLU A 138 30.21 -12.82 -10.06
CA GLU A 138 30.38 -11.99 -8.88
C GLU A 138 29.46 -10.79 -9.04
N CYS A 139 28.68 -10.49 -8.01
CA CYS A 139 27.71 -9.40 -8.05
C CYS A 139 28.49 -8.09 -8.16
N VAL A 140 28.79 -7.65 -9.37
CA VAL A 140 29.27 -6.30 -9.65
C VAL A 140 28.23 -5.38 -9.01
N ARG A 141 28.66 -4.55 -8.06
CA ARG A 141 27.77 -3.59 -7.41
C ARG A 141 27.26 -2.64 -8.48
N ARG A 142 25.94 -2.45 -8.51
CA ARG A 142 25.29 -1.58 -9.49
C ARG A 142 25.59 -0.12 -9.17
N HIS A 143 25.78 0.71 -10.18
CA HIS A 143 26.07 2.12 -9.98
C HIS A 143 24.85 2.96 -10.31
N ILE A 144 24.07 3.29 -9.28
CA ILE A 144 22.74 3.88 -9.45
C ILE A 144 22.62 5.15 -8.61
N PRO A 145 23.04 6.31 -9.15
CA PRO A 145 23.02 7.60 -8.45
C PRO A 145 21.63 7.99 -7.93
N SER A 146 20.56 7.58 -8.64
CA SER A 146 19.18 7.83 -8.19
C SER A 146 18.84 7.13 -6.88
N ALA A 147 19.47 5.98 -6.59
CA ALA A 147 19.28 5.30 -5.31
C ALA A 147 19.79 6.16 -4.15
N SER A 148 21.02 6.68 -4.22
CA SER A 148 21.58 7.56 -3.19
C SER A 148 20.75 8.83 -2.99
N SER A 149 20.31 9.45 -4.10
CA SER A 149 19.46 10.64 -4.05
C SER A 149 18.12 10.37 -3.37
N ALA A 150 17.49 9.23 -3.66
CA ALA A 150 16.25 8.81 -3.03
C ALA A 150 16.40 8.61 -1.51
N LEU A 151 17.51 8.04 -1.05
CA LEU A 151 17.79 7.87 0.38
C LEU A 151 17.94 9.22 1.10
N VAL A 152 18.63 10.17 0.48
CA VAL A 152 18.80 11.52 1.02
C VAL A 152 17.45 12.23 1.11
N VAL A 153 16.67 12.22 0.02
CA VAL A 153 15.34 12.84 -0.02
C VAL A 153 14.41 12.17 1.01
N GLY A 154 14.39 10.84 1.06
CA GLY A 154 13.57 10.09 2.03
C GLY A 154 13.93 10.40 3.48
N SER A 155 15.23 10.51 3.79
CA SER A 155 15.70 10.87 5.13
C SER A 155 15.32 12.30 5.51
N ILE A 156 15.51 13.27 4.60
CA ILE A 156 15.16 14.67 4.83
C ILE A 156 13.65 14.83 5.01
N LEU A 157 12.84 14.26 4.12
CA LEU A 157 11.38 14.31 4.23
C LEU A 157 10.91 13.66 5.53
N GLY A 158 11.53 12.54 5.93
CA GLY A 158 11.15 11.81 7.13
C GLY A 158 11.51 12.58 8.40
N PHE A 159 12.66 13.26 8.40
CA PHE A 159 13.05 14.17 9.46
C PHE A 159 12.12 15.40 9.54
N ILE A 160 11.81 16.04 8.41
CA ILE A 160 10.86 17.15 8.35
C ILE A 160 9.49 16.72 8.88
N GLN A 161 9.00 15.55 8.46
CA GLN A 161 7.74 14.99 8.95
C GLN A 161 7.79 14.75 10.46
N ALA A 162 8.88 14.18 10.99
CA ALA A 162 9.04 13.94 12.42
C ALA A 162 8.98 15.25 13.21
N VAL A 163 9.79 16.24 12.82
CA VAL A 163 9.82 17.58 13.43
C VAL A 163 8.44 18.22 13.38
N PHE A 164 7.80 18.24 12.20
CA PHE A 164 6.46 18.80 12.03
C PHE A 164 5.45 18.15 12.98
N LEU A 165 5.37 16.81 13.02
CA LEU A 165 4.40 16.12 13.87
C LEU A 165 4.69 16.27 15.36
N ILE A 166 5.96 16.37 15.78
CA ILE A 166 6.33 16.58 17.19
C ILE A 166 5.89 17.96 17.66
N PHE A 167 6.22 19.01 16.91
CA PHE A 167 5.91 20.39 17.28
C PHE A 167 4.44 20.75 17.04
N ALA A 168 3.82 20.21 15.99
CA ALA A 168 2.42 20.44 15.65
C ALA A 168 1.45 19.43 16.26
N ALA A 169 1.90 18.53 17.15
CA ALA A 169 1.06 17.48 17.73
C ALA A 169 -0.25 18.03 18.33
N ASN A 170 -0.16 19.04 19.21
CA ASN A 170 -1.33 19.65 19.85
C ASN A 170 -2.28 20.32 18.85
N PRO A 171 -1.85 21.28 18.01
CA PRO A 171 -2.78 21.94 17.09
C PRO A 171 -3.41 20.96 16.08
N VAL A 172 -2.66 19.97 15.61
CA VAL A 172 -3.19 18.96 14.68
C VAL A 172 -4.20 18.05 15.36
N LEU A 173 -3.93 17.56 16.58
CA LEU A 173 -4.90 16.76 17.34
C LEU A 173 -6.16 17.56 17.69
N ASN A 174 -6.01 18.83 18.07
CA ASN A 174 -7.16 19.73 18.30
C ASN A 174 -7.99 19.91 17.03
N TYR A 175 -7.36 20.10 15.87
CA TYR A 175 -8.07 20.19 14.58
C TYR A 175 -8.84 18.91 14.24
N MET A 176 -8.27 17.75 14.55
CA MET A 176 -8.92 16.45 14.44
C MET A 176 -10.10 16.26 15.41
N GLY A 177 -10.33 17.20 16.34
CA GLY A 177 -11.45 17.17 17.26
C GLY A 177 -11.13 16.59 18.64
N VAL A 178 -9.85 16.54 19.01
CA VAL A 178 -9.42 16.16 20.35
C VAL A 178 -9.25 17.44 21.18
N ASP A 179 -10.30 17.86 21.88
CA ASP A 179 -10.26 19.09 22.69
C ASP A 179 -9.24 19.04 23.83
N SER A 180 -8.81 20.22 24.32
CA SER A 180 -7.89 20.37 25.46
C SER A 180 -8.33 19.65 26.74
N ASN A 181 -9.64 19.51 26.93
CA ASN A 181 -10.23 18.84 28.10
C ASN A 181 -10.51 17.35 27.85
N SER A 182 -10.27 16.86 26.63
CA SER A 182 -10.53 15.47 26.28
C SER A 182 -9.54 14.54 26.98
N PRO A 183 -10.02 13.43 27.58
CA PRO A 183 -9.14 12.44 28.17
C PRO A 183 -8.19 11.80 27.15
N MET A 184 -8.50 11.90 25.85
CA MET A 184 -7.68 11.38 24.75
C MET A 184 -6.44 12.22 24.46
N LEU A 185 -6.42 13.51 24.80
CA LEU A 185 -5.36 14.42 24.33
C LEU A 185 -3.97 14.00 24.82
N LYS A 186 -3.86 13.69 26.11
CA LYS A 186 -2.58 13.29 26.72
C LYS A 186 -2.02 11.99 26.11
N PRO A 187 -2.76 10.87 26.04
CA PRO A 187 -2.26 9.66 25.38
C PRO A 187 -2.06 9.85 23.87
N ALA A 188 -2.91 10.61 23.18
CA ALA A 188 -2.79 10.83 21.73
C ALA A 188 -1.51 11.60 21.41
N ARG A 189 -1.23 12.69 22.14
CA ARG A 189 0.01 13.47 22.00
C ARG A 189 1.24 12.62 22.27
N GLN A 190 1.23 11.82 23.34
CA GLN A 190 2.35 10.95 23.68
C GLN A 190 2.61 9.92 22.58
N TYR A 191 1.55 9.26 22.09
CA TYR A 191 1.67 8.31 20.99
C TYR A 191 2.19 8.98 19.72
N LEU A 192 1.58 10.10 19.30
CA LEU A 192 1.91 10.78 18.05
C LEU A 192 3.37 11.25 18.04
N THR A 193 3.82 11.90 19.12
CA THR A 193 5.19 12.41 19.25
C THR A 193 6.24 11.29 19.26
N LEU A 194 5.98 10.18 19.96
CA LEU A 194 6.88 9.03 19.94
C LEU A 194 6.87 8.36 18.57
N ARG A 195 5.68 8.07 18.02
CA ARG A 195 5.50 7.45 16.70
C ARG A 195 6.17 8.24 15.58
N SER A 196 6.17 9.57 15.67
CA SER A 196 6.84 10.46 14.71
C SER A 196 8.35 10.32 14.66
N LEU A 197 9.00 9.83 15.73
CA LEU A 197 10.44 9.51 15.71
C LEU A 197 10.78 8.35 14.76
N GLY A 198 9.78 7.55 14.38
CA GLY A 198 9.90 6.50 13.37
C GLY A 198 9.67 7.00 11.94
N ALA A 199 9.21 8.23 11.71
CA ALA A 199 8.98 8.76 10.36
C ALA A 199 10.24 8.75 9.47
N PRO A 200 11.46 9.09 9.97
CA PRO A 200 12.68 8.97 9.19
C PRO A 200 12.94 7.54 8.70
N ALA A 201 12.78 6.55 9.58
CA ALA A 201 12.96 5.14 9.23
C ALA A 201 11.89 4.65 8.23
N VAL A 202 10.63 5.07 8.40
CA VAL A 202 9.52 4.72 7.48
C VAL A 202 9.78 5.26 6.08
N LEU A 203 10.10 6.56 5.92
CA LEU A 203 10.34 7.12 4.59
C LEU A 203 11.64 6.60 3.97
N LEU A 204 12.69 6.42 4.77
CA LEU A 204 13.94 5.84 4.30
C LEU A 204 13.75 4.39 3.82
N SER A 205 13.07 3.55 4.60
CA SER A 205 12.76 2.17 4.19
C SER A 205 11.90 2.16 2.93
N LEU A 206 10.90 3.02 2.80
CA LEU A 206 10.08 3.11 1.59
C LEU A 206 10.87 3.58 0.36
N ALA A 207 11.83 4.49 0.51
CA ALA A 207 12.77 4.85 -0.56
C ALA A 207 13.58 3.62 -1.01
N VAL A 208 14.18 2.88 -0.07
CA VAL A 208 14.92 1.65 -0.36
C VAL A 208 14.03 0.60 -1.04
N GLN A 209 12.78 0.45 -0.59
CA GLN A 209 11.83 -0.44 -1.23
C GLN A 209 11.53 -0.01 -2.68
N GLY A 210 11.44 1.29 -2.96
CA GLY A 210 11.34 1.80 -4.32
C GLY A 210 12.55 1.41 -5.17
N VAL A 211 13.76 1.47 -4.61
CA VAL A 211 14.99 1.02 -5.28
C VAL A 211 14.92 -0.47 -5.62
N PHE A 212 14.64 -1.33 -4.64
CA PHE A 212 14.52 -2.78 -4.86
C PHE A 212 13.42 -3.14 -5.87
N ARG A 213 12.28 -2.43 -5.84
CA ARG A 213 11.21 -2.61 -6.84
C ARG A 213 11.69 -2.20 -8.24
N GLY A 214 12.53 -1.18 -8.35
CA GLY A 214 13.19 -0.79 -9.60
C GLY A 214 14.06 -1.93 -10.16
N PHE A 215 14.78 -2.65 -9.29
CA PHE A 215 15.54 -3.87 -9.61
C PHE A 215 14.68 -5.11 -9.85
N LYS A 216 13.35 -4.98 -9.78
CA LYS A 216 12.39 -6.09 -9.82
C LYS A 216 12.56 -7.09 -8.65
N ASP A 217 13.26 -6.73 -7.58
CA ASP A 217 13.33 -7.51 -6.34
C ASP A 217 12.22 -7.09 -5.37
N THR A 218 11.13 -7.84 -5.38
CA THR A 218 9.99 -7.63 -4.45
C THR A 218 10.10 -8.49 -3.19
N LYS A 219 11.02 -9.46 -3.15
CA LYS A 219 11.14 -10.42 -2.04
C LYS A 219 11.93 -9.83 -0.88
N THR A 220 13.03 -9.14 -1.17
CA THR A 220 13.87 -8.52 -0.12
C THR A 220 13.08 -7.51 0.74
N PRO A 221 12.31 -6.57 0.14
CA PRO A 221 11.35 -5.73 0.88
C PRO A 221 10.39 -6.51 1.78
N LEU A 222 9.74 -7.54 1.24
CA LEU A 222 8.73 -8.31 1.95
C LEU A 222 9.31 -9.00 3.19
N TYR A 223 10.46 -9.67 3.06
CA TYR A 223 11.09 -10.34 4.20
C TYR A 223 11.51 -9.35 5.30
N ALA A 224 12.03 -8.18 4.92
CA ALA A 224 12.39 -7.16 5.90
C ALA A 224 11.16 -6.67 6.68
N THR A 225 10.04 -6.40 5.97
CA THR A 225 8.78 -5.99 6.61
C THR A 225 8.23 -7.07 7.53
N ILE A 226 8.18 -8.33 7.10
CA ILE A 226 7.71 -9.44 7.95
C ILE A 226 8.54 -9.55 9.23
N VAL A 227 9.87 -9.46 9.14
CA VAL A 227 10.74 -9.49 10.33
C VAL A 227 10.45 -8.31 11.26
N GLY A 228 10.25 -7.12 10.71
CA GLY A 228 9.87 -5.93 11.47
C GLY A 228 8.53 -6.06 12.17
N ASP A 229 7.51 -6.54 11.45
CA ASP A 229 6.15 -6.72 11.97
C ASP A 229 6.11 -7.79 13.07
N VAL A 230 6.80 -8.91 12.88
CA VAL A 230 6.96 -9.93 13.92
C VAL A 230 7.66 -9.35 15.15
N ALA A 231 8.72 -8.56 14.95
CA ALA A 231 9.38 -7.87 16.06
C ALA A 231 8.42 -6.90 16.76
N ASN A 232 7.58 -6.16 16.03
CA ASN A 232 6.58 -5.27 16.61
C ASN A 232 5.56 -6.05 17.47
N ILE A 233 5.00 -7.14 16.94
CA ILE A 233 4.03 -7.99 17.64
C ILE A 233 4.61 -8.56 18.93
N ILE A 234 5.91 -8.88 18.96
CA ILE A 234 6.60 -9.37 20.15
C ILE A 234 6.90 -8.24 21.14
N LEU A 235 7.35 -7.08 20.66
CA LEU A 235 7.73 -5.94 21.50
C LEU A 235 6.50 -5.26 22.15
N ASP A 236 5.36 -5.24 21.47
CA ASP A 236 4.12 -4.63 21.97
C ASP A 236 3.73 -5.12 23.37
N PRO A 237 3.45 -6.42 23.60
CA PRO A 237 3.04 -6.89 24.91
C PRO A 237 4.13 -6.72 25.98
N ILE A 238 5.41 -6.81 25.60
CA ILE A 238 6.54 -6.60 26.50
C ILE A 238 6.55 -5.14 26.99
N LEU A 239 6.53 -4.17 26.08
CA LEU A 239 6.60 -2.76 26.44
C LEU A 239 5.30 -2.24 27.07
N MET A 240 4.15 -2.69 26.57
CA MET A 240 2.84 -2.23 27.04
C MET A 240 2.50 -2.81 28.42
N PHE A 241 2.60 -4.13 28.59
CA PHE A 241 2.09 -4.82 29.78
C PHE A 241 3.19 -5.19 30.78
N VAL A 242 4.37 -5.63 30.35
CA VAL A 242 5.46 -6.03 31.28
C VAL A 242 6.16 -4.81 31.86
N PHE A 243 6.52 -3.84 31.01
CA PHE A 243 7.14 -2.58 31.45
C PHE A 243 6.12 -1.50 31.83
N HIS A 244 4.82 -1.80 31.76
CA HIS A 244 3.72 -0.89 32.11
C HIS A 244 3.79 0.48 31.40
N MET A 245 4.34 0.54 30.19
CA MET A 245 4.47 1.80 29.43
C MET A 245 3.18 2.19 28.70
N GLY A 246 2.17 1.29 28.68
CA GLY A 246 0.88 1.51 28.02
C GLY A 246 1.05 1.97 26.57
N VAL A 247 0.33 3.03 26.18
CA VAL A 247 0.35 3.60 24.83
C VAL A 247 1.75 4.04 24.37
N ARG A 248 2.62 4.48 25.30
CA ARG A 248 4.01 4.82 24.96
C ARG A 248 4.79 3.59 24.52
N GLY A 249 4.53 2.44 25.16
CA GLY A 249 5.14 1.16 24.81
C GLY A 249 4.83 0.77 23.37
N ALA A 250 3.56 0.85 22.97
CA ALA A 250 3.13 0.58 21.60
C ALA A 250 3.82 1.51 20.57
N ALA A 251 3.93 2.81 20.88
CA ALA A 251 4.64 3.73 19.98
C ALA A 251 6.13 3.38 19.84
N ILE A 252 6.80 3.04 20.94
CA ILE A 252 8.23 2.69 20.94
C ILE A 252 8.46 1.37 20.21
N ALA A 253 7.63 0.34 20.46
CA ALA A 253 7.70 -0.94 19.77
C ALA A 253 7.66 -0.74 18.24
N HIS A 254 6.71 0.08 17.78
CA HIS A 254 6.56 0.38 16.37
C HIS A 254 7.73 1.24 15.83
N VAL A 255 8.29 2.16 16.61
CA VAL A 255 9.49 2.91 16.16
C VAL A 255 10.68 1.97 16.00
N VAL A 256 10.92 1.08 16.97
CA VAL A 256 12.02 0.11 16.94
C VAL A 256 11.87 -0.84 15.74
N SER A 257 10.66 -1.36 15.47
CA SER A 257 10.43 -2.22 14.31
C SER A 257 10.71 -1.51 12.99
N GLN A 258 10.32 -0.23 12.84
CA GLN A 258 10.59 0.54 11.62
C GLN A 258 12.09 0.79 11.41
N TYR A 259 12.86 1.06 12.47
CA TYR A 259 14.31 1.16 12.37
C TYR A 259 14.96 -0.19 12.05
N LEU A 260 14.44 -1.30 12.57
CA LEU A 260 14.90 -2.64 12.21
C LEU A 260 14.68 -2.93 10.72
N ILE A 261 13.49 -2.64 10.18
CA ILE A 261 13.18 -2.77 8.74
C ILE A 261 14.16 -1.93 7.93
N SER A 262 14.32 -0.66 8.29
CA SER A 262 15.23 0.26 7.60
C SER A 262 16.67 -0.23 7.60
N LEU A 263 17.16 -0.75 8.73
CA LEU A 263 18.53 -1.29 8.85
C LEU A 263 18.74 -2.53 7.97
N ILE A 264 17.80 -3.49 7.99
CA ILE A 264 17.87 -4.71 7.16
C ILE A 264 17.91 -4.32 5.67
N LEU A 265 17.05 -3.38 5.27
CA LEU A 265 16.97 -2.91 3.89
C LEU A 265 18.23 -2.18 3.45
N LEU A 266 18.77 -1.28 4.26
CA LEU A 266 20.01 -0.56 3.96
C LEU A 266 21.20 -1.52 3.90
N TRP A 267 21.27 -2.50 4.79
CA TRP A 267 22.33 -3.51 4.78
C TRP A 267 22.29 -4.35 3.50
N LYS A 268 21.10 -4.76 3.05
CA LYS A 268 20.92 -5.46 1.78
C LYS A 268 21.25 -4.57 0.58
N LEU A 269 20.83 -3.31 0.61
CA LEU A 269 21.08 -2.35 -0.47
C LEU A 269 22.57 -2.09 -0.64
N ASN A 270 23.31 -1.86 0.45
CA ASN A 270 24.75 -1.62 0.45
C ASN A 270 25.57 -2.82 -0.09
N LYS A 271 24.98 -4.01 -0.13
CA LYS A 271 25.59 -5.19 -0.76
C LYS A 271 25.37 -5.25 -2.27
N GLN A 272 24.32 -4.59 -2.79
CA GLN A 272 23.91 -4.68 -4.20
C GLN A 272 24.27 -3.41 -5.00
N VAL A 273 24.37 -2.25 -4.33
CA VAL A 273 24.54 -0.95 -4.96
C VAL A 273 25.71 -0.22 -4.31
N ASP A 274 26.58 0.37 -5.13
CA ASP A 274 27.58 1.31 -4.63
C ASP A 274 26.92 2.67 -4.36
N LEU A 275 26.70 2.94 -3.08
CA LEU A 275 26.13 4.19 -2.59
C LEU A 275 27.15 5.31 -2.75
N LEU A 276 27.12 6.01 -3.89
CA LEU A 276 27.91 7.22 -4.07
C LEU A 276 27.21 8.45 -3.48
N THR A 277 28.00 9.39 -2.97
CA THR A 277 27.58 10.77 -2.66
C THR A 277 27.42 11.56 -3.96
N SER A 278 26.50 11.16 -4.83
CA SER A 278 26.11 11.99 -5.97
C SER A 278 25.12 13.05 -5.49
N GLY A 279 25.44 14.32 -5.72
CA GLY A 279 24.59 15.44 -5.35
C GLY A 279 23.25 15.40 -6.07
N VAL A 280 22.24 16.08 -5.51
CA VAL A 280 20.81 16.12 -5.89
C VAL A 280 20.54 16.68 -7.31
N LYS A 281 21.54 16.75 -8.20
CA LYS A 281 21.50 17.49 -9.46
C LYS A 281 20.95 16.75 -10.67
N ASP A 282 20.88 15.41 -10.65
CA ASP A 282 20.47 14.61 -11.84
C ASP A 282 19.00 14.17 -11.86
N LEU A 283 18.19 14.61 -10.89
CA LEU A 283 16.78 14.23 -10.86
C LEU A 283 16.02 15.00 -11.94
N ARG A 284 15.62 14.31 -13.02
CA ARG A 284 14.67 14.80 -14.04
C ARG A 284 13.24 14.93 -13.48
N PHE A 285 13.10 15.72 -12.41
CA PHE A 285 11.87 15.92 -11.63
C PHE A 285 10.67 16.37 -12.48
N GLY A 286 10.89 17.20 -13.50
CA GLY A 286 9.82 17.91 -14.20
C GLY A 286 8.84 17.03 -14.99
N GLN A 287 9.30 15.94 -15.62
CA GLN A 287 8.46 15.13 -16.52
C GLN A 287 7.65 14.07 -15.76
N PHE A 288 8.17 13.54 -14.65
CA PHE A 288 7.45 12.64 -13.75
C PHE A 288 6.49 13.35 -12.80
N LEU A 289 6.80 14.59 -12.39
CA LEU A 289 5.92 15.41 -11.54
C LEU A 289 4.53 15.59 -12.16
N LYS A 290 4.38 15.70 -13.49
CA LYS A 290 3.06 15.95 -14.09
C LYS A 290 2.08 14.78 -13.90
N ASN A 291 2.52 13.55 -14.14
CA ASN A 291 1.68 12.35 -14.00
C ASN A 291 1.64 11.85 -12.54
N GLY A 292 2.77 11.95 -11.82
CA GLY A 292 2.84 11.63 -10.39
C GLY A 292 2.00 12.58 -9.54
N PHE A 293 1.89 13.87 -9.91
CA PHE A 293 1.05 14.83 -9.19
C PHE A 293 -0.44 14.49 -9.29
N LEU A 294 -0.93 14.06 -10.46
CA LEU A 294 -2.31 13.61 -10.62
C LEU A 294 -2.64 12.45 -9.68
N LEU A 295 -1.74 11.47 -9.60
CA LEU A 295 -1.88 10.33 -8.70
C LEU A 295 -1.75 10.73 -7.23
N LEU A 296 -0.88 11.69 -6.91
CA LEU A 296 -0.76 12.25 -5.56
C LEU A 296 -2.08 12.92 -5.13
N VAL A 297 -2.65 13.77 -5.98
CA VAL A 297 -3.93 14.44 -5.73
C VAL A 297 -5.03 13.42 -5.49
N ARG A 298 -5.08 12.34 -6.28
CA ARG A 298 -6.00 11.22 -6.08
C ARG A 298 -5.84 10.57 -4.70
N VAL A 299 -4.61 10.23 -4.32
CA VAL A 299 -4.31 9.58 -3.03
C VAL A 299 -4.68 10.49 -1.87
N ILE A 300 -4.36 11.79 -1.95
CA ILE A 300 -4.73 12.78 -0.93
C ILE A 300 -6.25 12.89 -0.83
N ALA A 301 -6.97 13.00 -1.95
CA ALA A 301 -8.43 13.11 -1.96
C ALA A 301 -9.10 11.89 -1.30
N ALA A 302 -8.64 10.67 -1.62
CA ALA A 302 -9.17 9.44 -1.04
C ALA A 302 -8.86 9.32 0.46
N THR A 303 -7.61 9.59 0.86
CA THR A 303 -7.17 9.48 2.26
C THR A 303 -7.81 10.54 3.15
N PHE A 304 -7.99 11.76 2.63
CA PHE A 304 -8.65 12.84 3.36
C PHE A 304 -10.07 12.49 3.79
N CYS A 305 -10.84 11.78 2.96
CA CYS A 305 -12.19 11.34 3.33
C CYS A 305 -12.18 10.43 4.57
N VAL A 306 -11.25 9.47 4.61
CA VAL A 306 -11.09 8.55 5.75
C VAL A 306 -10.57 9.28 6.98
N THR A 307 -9.62 10.19 6.81
CA THR A 307 -9.07 11.01 7.90
C THR A 307 -10.14 11.95 8.48
N LEU A 308 -10.99 12.55 7.64
CA LEU A 308 -12.11 13.37 8.08
C LEU A 308 -13.16 12.54 8.83
N ALA A 309 -13.47 11.32 8.37
CA ALA A 309 -14.34 10.41 9.10
C ALA A 309 -13.79 10.06 10.50
N ALA A 310 -12.48 9.82 10.61
CA ALA A 310 -11.81 9.63 11.90
C ALA A 310 -11.89 10.88 12.79
N ALA A 311 -11.70 12.08 12.22
CA ALA A 311 -11.87 13.34 12.96
C ALA A 311 -13.30 13.51 13.49
N LEU A 312 -14.30 13.23 12.66
CA LEU A 312 -15.71 13.31 13.06
C LEU A 312 -16.07 12.27 14.13
N ALA A 313 -15.47 11.07 14.08
CA ALA A 313 -15.63 10.06 15.12
C ALA A 313 -14.97 10.49 16.43
N ALA A 314 -13.78 11.10 16.38
CA ALA A 314 -13.09 11.65 17.55
C ALA A 314 -13.89 12.75 18.24
N ARG A 315 -14.56 13.64 17.47
CA ARG A 315 -15.42 14.71 18.00
C ARG A 315 -16.65 14.19 18.77
N GLN A 316 -17.10 12.97 18.48
CA GLN A 316 -18.20 12.34 19.22
C GLN A 316 -17.76 11.71 20.55
N GLY A 317 -16.46 11.57 20.77
CA GLY A 317 -15.88 11.12 22.03
C GLY A 317 -15.07 9.82 21.93
N PRO A 318 -14.45 9.41 23.06
CA PRO A 318 -13.47 8.33 23.07
C PRO A 318 -14.08 6.96 22.74
N THR A 319 -15.26 6.64 23.26
CA THR A 319 -15.92 5.36 22.99
C THR A 319 -16.25 5.18 21.50
N THR A 320 -16.76 6.24 20.87
CA THR A 320 -17.07 6.27 19.43
C THR A 320 -15.82 6.11 18.59
N MET A 321 -14.76 6.87 18.88
CA MET A 321 -13.51 6.78 18.13
C MET A 321 -12.81 5.42 18.31
N ALA A 322 -12.86 4.82 19.50
CA ALA A 322 -12.32 3.49 19.75
C ALA A 322 -13.01 2.42 18.90
N ALA A 323 -14.35 2.43 18.89
CA ALA A 323 -15.13 1.51 18.05
C ALA A 323 -14.87 1.77 16.56
N PHE A 324 -14.79 3.04 16.16
CA PHE A 324 -14.49 3.43 14.78
C PHE A 324 -13.11 2.92 14.34
N GLN A 325 -12.08 3.03 15.18
CA GLN A 325 -10.73 2.57 14.87
C GLN A 325 -10.69 1.06 14.61
N VAL A 326 -11.32 0.25 15.46
CA VAL A 326 -11.36 -1.21 15.29
C VAL A 326 -12.07 -1.57 13.98
N CYS A 327 -13.26 -1.01 13.76
CA CYS A 327 -14.03 -1.26 12.56
C CYS A 327 -13.31 -0.79 11.28
N LEU A 328 -12.69 0.40 11.31
CA LEU A 328 -11.94 0.94 10.17
C LEU A 328 -10.71 0.10 9.86
N GLN A 329 -9.98 -0.36 10.88
CA GLN A 329 -8.79 -1.18 10.69
C GLN A 329 -9.14 -2.51 10.00
N ILE A 330 -10.21 -3.18 10.46
CA ILE A 330 -10.68 -4.44 9.86
C ILE A 330 -11.22 -4.19 8.45
N TRP A 331 -11.98 -3.11 8.27
CA TRP A 331 -12.53 -2.72 6.98
C TRP A 331 -11.44 -2.47 5.93
N LEU A 332 -10.37 -1.73 6.29
CA LEU A 332 -9.22 -1.50 5.42
C LEU A 332 -8.42 -2.78 5.18
N ALA A 333 -8.14 -3.57 6.23
CA ALA A 333 -7.39 -4.81 6.13
C ALA A 333 -8.04 -5.81 5.17
N ALA A 334 -9.36 -6.01 5.28
CA ALA A 334 -10.10 -6.86 4.37
C ALA A 334 -10.13 -6.29 2.95
N SER A 335 -10.26 -4.97 2.80
CA SER A 335 -10.32 -4.34 1.48
C SER A 335 -8.99 -4.42 0.72
N LEU A 336 -7.85 -4.43 1.43
CA LEU A 336 -6.51 -4.60 0.82
C LEU A 336 -6.35 -5.97 0.14
N LEU A 337 -7.17 -6.95 0.49
CA LEU A 337 -7.18 -8.23 -0.23
C LEU A 337 -7.59 -8.07 -1.70
N ALA A 338 -8.52 -7.16 -1.98
CA ALA A 338 -8.94 -6.87 -3.35
C ALA A 338 -7.85 -6.15 -4.16
N ASP A 339 -6.89 -5.50 -3.50
CA ASP A 339 -5.78 -4.82 -4.15
C ASP A 339 -4.84 -5.82 -4.85
N GLY A 340 -4.65 -7.02 -4.28
CA GLY A 340 -3.90 -8.09 -4.96
C GLY A 340 -4.52 -8.49 -6.31
N LEU A 341 -5.86 -8.56 -6.36
CA LEU A 341 -6.60 -8.79 -7.60
C LEU A 341 -6.53 -7.58 -8.56
N ALA A 342 -6.53 -6.35 -8.01
CA ALA A 342 -6.37 -5.12 -8.78
C ALA A 342 -5.00 -5.06 -9.48
N VAL A 343 -3.92 -5.45 -8.79
CA VAL A 343 -2.56 -5.53 -9.34
C VAL A 343 -2.48 -6.54 -10.50
N ALA A 344 -3.10 -7.71 -10.36
CA ALA A 344 -3.18 -8.68 -11.45
C ALA A 344 -3.93 -8.12 -12.66
N GLY A 345 -5.09 -7.50 -12.44
CA GLY A 345 -5.84 -6.82 -13.49
C GLY A 345 -5.03 -5.73 -14.18
N GLN A 346 -4.34 -4.89 -13.42
CA GLN A 346 -3.47 -3.83 -13.93
C GLN A 346 -2.39 -4.37 -14.87
N ALA A 347 -1.67 -5.41 -14.46
CA ALA A 347 -0.56 -5.98 -15.23
C ALA A 347 -1.03 -6.57 -16.56
N ILE A 348 -2.10 -7.38 -16.53
CA ILE A 348 -2.62 -8.05 -17.72
C ILE A 348 -3.26 -7.02 -18.68
N LEU A 349 -4.03 -6.05 -18.16
CA LEU A 349 -4.60 -4.99 -19.00
C LEU A 349 -3.52 -4.13 -19.66
N ALA A 350 -2.47 -3.74 -18.93
CA ALA A 350 -1.39 -2.93 -19.48
C ALA A 350 -0.75 -3.61 -20.71
N SER A 351 -0.52 -4.93 -20.62
CA SER A 351 -0.01 -5.73 -21.74
C SER A 351 -1.01 -5.83 -22.90
N ALA A 352 -2.29 -6.07 -22.59
CA ALA A 352 -3.35 -6.16 -23.60
C ALA A 352 -3.53 -4.84 -24.37
N PHE A 353 -3.55 -3.71 -23.67
CA PHE A 353 -3.63 -2.37 -24.29
C PHE A 353 -2.38 -2.05 -25.11
N ALA A 354 -1.18 -2.38 -24.62
CA ALA A 354 0.06 -2.19 -25.38
C ALA A 354 0.08 -2.99 -26.69
N ARG A 355 -0.49 -4.21 -26.68
CA ARG A 355 -0.63 -5.08 -27.87
C ARG A 355 -1.86 -4.77 -28.72
N LYS A 356 -2.70 -3.80 -28.32
CA LYS A 356 -4.01 -3.50 -28.92
C LYS A 356 -4.95 -4.73 -29.00
N ASP A 357 -4.80 -5.66 -28.07
CA ASP A 357 -5.66 -6.83 -27.95
C ASP A 357 -6.91 -6.47 -27.13
N HIS A 358 -7.88 -5.88 -27.83
CA HIS A 358 -9.15 -5.44 -27.25
C HIS A 358 -9.98 -6.61 -26.68
N SER A 359 -9.85 -7.81 -27.26
CA SER A 359 -10.58 -8.99 -26.78
C SER A 359 -10.06 -9.44 -25.41
N LYS A 360 -8.72 -9.55 -25.28
CA LYS A 360 -8.06 -9.88 -24.00
C LYS A 360 -8.31 -8.79 -22.96
N ALA A 361 -8.28 -7.51 -23.33
CA ALA A 361 -8.56 -6.40 -22.40
C ALA A 361 -9.97 -6.50 -21.79
N VAL A 362 -10.99 -6.75 -22.63
CA VAL A 362 -12.38 -6.89 -22.17
C VAL A 362 -12.59 -8.15 -21.34
N ALA A 363 -12.04 -9.28 -21.79
CA ALA A 363 -12.11 -10.54 -21.04
C ALA A 363 -11.48 -10.41 -19.65
N THR A 364 -10.32 -9.77 -19.58
CA THR A 364 -9.62 -9.54 -18.30
C THR A 364 -10.39 -8.60 -17.39
N ALA A 365 -10.86 -7.44 -17.90
CA ALA A 365 -11.61 -6.50 -17.08
C ALA A 365 -12.89 -7.12 -16.51
N SER A 366 -13.63 -7.85 -17.34
CA SER A 366 -14.82 -8.58 -16.92
C SER A 366 -14.50 -9.61 -15.84
N ARG A 367 -13.49 -10.44 -16.08
CA ARG A 367 -13.13 -11.55 -15.20
C ARG A 367 -12.63 -11.09 -13.84
N VAL A 368 -11.76 -10.08 -13.81
CA VAL A 368 -11.20 -9.53 -12.57
C VAL A 368 -12.29 -8.81 -11.77
N LEU A 369 -13.23 -8.11 -12.41
CA LEU A 369 -14.37 -7.49 -11.70
C LEU A 369 -15.36 -8.52 -11.14
N GLN A 370 -15.63 -9.60 -11.87
CA GLN A 370 -16.46 -10.70 -11.37
C GLN A 370 -15.80 -11.41 -10.18
N LEU A 371 -14.50 -11.67 -10.27
CA LEU A 371 -13.72 -12.21 -9.15
C LEU A 371 -13.69 -11.25 -7.95
N ALA A 372 -13.67 -9.93 -8.19
CA ALA A 372 -13.74 -8.92 -7.12
C ALA A 372 -15.08 -8.99 -6.38
N LEU A 373 -16.18 -9.14 -7.12
CA LEU A 373 -17.51 -9.30 -6.54
C LEU A 373 -17.60 -10.59 -5.70
N VAL A 374 -17.10 -11.71 -6.23
CA VAL A 374 -17.03 -12.98 -5.49
C VAL A 374 -16.19 -12.84 -4.22
N LEU A 375 -14.99 -12.25 -4.33
CA LEU A 375 -14.09 -12.03 -3.20
C LEU A 375 -14.77 -11.16 -2.14
N GLY A 376 -15.39 -10.05 -2.53
CA GLY A 376 -16.07 -9.16 -1.60
C GLY A 376 -17.31 -9.78 -0.95
N LEU A 377 -18.06 -10.65 -1.65
CA LEU A 377 -19.16 -11.42 -1.07
C LEU A 377 -18.64 -12.46 -0.05
N MET A 378 -17.56 -13.17 -0.38
CA MET A 378 -16.90 -14.09 0.55
C MET A 378 -16.41 -13.34 1.79
N LEU A 379 -15.74 -12.20 1.62
CA LEU A 379 -15.27 -11.37 2.72
C LEU A 379 -16.42 -10.82 3.56
N SER A 380 -17.54 -10.43 2.95
CA SER A 380 -18.73 -9.99 3.68
C SER A 380 -19.24 -11.08 4.63
N ILE A 381 -19.37 -12.32 4.16
CA ILE A 381 -19.82 -13.45 4.98
C ILE A 381 -18.80 -13.74 6.09
N ILE A 382 -17.51 -13.83 5.75
CA ILE A 382 -16.44 -14.12 6.71
C ILE A 382 -16.40 -13.05 7.80
N LEU A 383 -16.40 -11.77 7.44
CA LEU A 383 -16.34 -10.68 8.42
C LEU A 383 -17.59 -10.59 9.28
N MET A 384 -18.78 -10.85 8.72
CA MET A 384 -20.02 -10.89 9.50
C MET A 384 -19.90 -11.92 10.63
N VAL A 385 -19.43 -13.13 10.32
CA VAL A 385 -19.24 -14.19 11.33
C VAL A 385 -18.10 -13.84 12.29
N VAL A 386 -16.93 -13.49 11.76
CA VAL A 386 -15.73 -13.23 12.57
C VAL A 386 -15.95 -12.06 13.53
N LEU A 387 -16.61 -10.98 13.12
CA LEU A 387 -16.81 -9.82 14.00
C LEU A 387 -17.90 -10.04 15.04
N GLN A 388 -18.94 -10.80 14.69
CA GLN A 388 -20.01 -11.12 15.62
C GLN A 388 -19.49 -11.93 16.82
N PHE A 389 -18.52 -12.83 16.60
CA PHE A 389 -17.93 -13.65 17.67
C PHE A 389 -16.58 -13.13 18.19
N GLY A 390 -15.81 -12.43 17.36
CA GLY A 390 -14.42 -12.05 17.61
C GLY A 390 -14.19 -10.60 18.06
N SER A 391 -15.22 -9.75 18.10
CA SER A 391 -15.08 -8.35 18.53
C SER A 391 -14.47 -8.19 19.94
N ARG A 392 -14.69 -9.17 20.83
CA ARG A 392 -14.10 -9.21 22.18
C ARG A 392 -12.58 -9.37 22.21
N ILE A 393 -11.96 -9.79 21.10
CA ILE A 393 -10.50 -9.86 20.98
C ILE A 393 -9.90 -8.44 20.96
N PHE A 394 -10.65 -7.44 20.52
CA PHE A 394 -10.14 -6.07 20.43
C PHE A 394 -10.33 -5.29 21.73
N THR A 395 -11.41 -5.52 22.46
CA THR A 395 -11.68 -4.79 23.70
C THR A 395 -12.65 -5.53 24.61
N LYS A 396 -12.56 -5.23 25.91
CA LYS A 396 -13.49 -5.71 26.95
C LYS A 396 -14.54 -4.68 27.33
N ASP A 397 -14.47 -3.45 26.79
CA ASP A 397 -15.42 -2.38 27.10
C ASP A 397 -16.77 -2.63 26.42
N ILE A 398 -17.84 -2.72 27.22
CA ILE A 398 -19.20 -3.01 26.74
C ILE A 398 -19.74 -1.92 25.83
N ASN A 399 -19.46 -0.64 26.12
CA ASN A 399 -19.95 0.48 25.31
C ASN A 399 -19.28 0.50 23.93
N VAL A 400 -17.98 0.19 23.89
CA VAL A 400 -17.25 0.06 22.62
C VAL A 400 -17.75 -1.16 21.83
N LEU A 401 -17.98 -2.30 22.48
CA LEU A 401 -18.51 -3.50 21.83
C LEU A 401 -19.91 -3.30 21.25
N GLN A 402 -20.77 -2.53 21.91
CA GLN A 402 -22.10 -2.18 21.39
C GLN A 402 -21.99 -1.34 20.10
N LEU A 403 -21.10 -0.34 20.08
CA LEU A 403 -20.85 0.47 18.88
C LEU A 403 -20.19 -0.34 17.77
N ILE A 404 -19.24 -1.22 18.08
CA ILE A 404 -18.67 -2.16 17.10
C ILE A 404 -19.79 -2.99 16.47
N SER A 405 -20.71 -3.53 17.28
CA SER A 405 -21.84 -4.33 16.80
C SER A 405 -22.74 -3.56 15.83
N LEU A 406 -22.94 -2.24 16.05
CA LEU A 406 -23.64 -1.36 15.10
C LEU A 406 -22.83 -1.11 13.82
N GLY A 407 -21.50 -1.18 13.88
CA GLY A 407 -20.59 -1.02 12.74
C GLY A 407 -20.44 -2.26 11.88
N ILE A 408 -20.64 -3.47 12.43
CA ILE A 408 -20.46 -4.75 11.72
C ILE A 408 -21.19 -4.79 10.37
N PRO A 409 -22.48 -4.43 10.28
CA PRO A 409 -23.19 -4.46 9.00
C PRO A 409 -22.52 -3.58 7.94
N PHE A 410 -22.04 -2.39 8.31
CA PHE A 410 -21.33 -1.51 7.39
C PHE A 410 -19.98 -2.11 6.98
N VAL A 411 -19.22 -2.65 7.94
CA VAL A 411 -17.91 -3.26 7.64
C VAL A 411 -18.06 -4.45 6.70
N ALA A 412 -19.02 -5.34 6.94
CA ALA A 412 -19.23 -6.55 6.14
C ALA A 412 -19.93 -6.28 4.81
N VAL A 413 -21.09 -5.62 4.82
CA VAL A 413 -21.94 -5.45 3.63
C VAL A 413 -21.29 -4.55 2.57
N THR A 414 -20.38 -3.67 2.96
CA THR A 414 -19.65 -2.82 1.99
C THR A 414 -18.49 -3.53 1.29
N GLN A 415 -18.05 -4.71 1.74
CA GLN A 415 -16.89 -5.39 1.13
C GLN A 415 -17.02 -5.69 -0.38
N PRO A 416 -18.17 -6.10 -0.93
CA PRO A 416 -18.36 -6.23 -2.37
C PRO A 416 -18.12 -4.92 -3.14
N ILE A 417 -18.61 -3.80 -2.58
CA ILE A 417 -18.45 -2.47 -3.16
C ILE A 417 -16.98 -2.05 -3.07
N ASN A 418 -16.34 -2.31 -1.94
CA ASN A 418 -14.92 -2.01 -1.76
C ASN A 418 -14.07 -2.79 -2.76
N ALA A 419 -14.28 -4.10 -2.86
CA ALA A 419 -13.51 -4.94 -3.76
C ALA A 419 -13.60 -4.47 -5.22
N LEU A 420 -14.81 -4.08 -5.65
CA LEU A 420 -15.01 -3.46 -6.95
C LEU A 420 -14.27 -2.12 -7.08
N ALA A 421 -14.35 -1.24 -6.08
CA ALA A 421 -13.68 0.06 -6.10
C ALA A 421 -12.15 -0.07 -6.24
N PHE A 422 -11.52 -0.99 -5.49
CA PHE A 422 -10.08 -1.27 -5.60
C PHE A 422 -9.72 -1.88 -6.97
N VAL A 423 -10.49 -2.85 -7.46
CA VAL A 423 -10.23 -3.47 -8.77
C VAL A 423 -10.42 -2.48 -9.92
N PHE A 424 -11.42 -1.60 -9.85
CA PHE A 424 -11.59 -0.53 -10.85
C PHE A 424 -10.37 0.39 -10.92
N ASP A 425 -9.72 0.66 -9.79
CA ASP A 425 -8.49 1.45 -9.78
C ASP A 425 -7.37 0.73 -10.53
N GLY A 426 -7.14 -0.56 -10.26
CA GLY A 426 -6.19 -1.39 -11.00
C GLY A 426 -6.51 -1.46 -12.50
N VAL A 427 -7.78 -1.57 -12.86
CA VAL A 427 -8.24 -1.57 -14.26
C VAL A 427 -7.93 -0.23 -14.95
N ASN A 428 -8.24 0.88 -14.30
CA ASN A 428 -7.93 2.22 -14.82
C ASN A 428 -6.41 2.44 -14.95
N TYR A 429 -5.62 1.91 -14.02
CA TYR A 429 -4.16 1.98 -14.08
C TYR A 429 -3.58 1.12 -15.19
N GLY A 430 -4.14 -0.08 -15.41
CA GLY A 430 -3.76 -0.94 -16.53
C GLY A 430 -4.06 -0.30 -17.88
N ALA A 431 -5.16 0.46 -17.97
CA ALA A 431 -5.50 1.26 -19.14
C ALA A 431 -4.74 2.60 -19.25
N SER A 432 -3.82 2.89 -18.31
CA SER A 432 -3.08 4.16 -18.21
C SER A 432 -3.97 5.42 -18.12
N ASP A 433 -5.20 5.30 -17.60
CA ASP A 433 -6.18 6.38 -17.50
C ASP A 433 -6.03 7.21 -16.20
N PHE A 434 -4.80 7.66 -15.94
CA PHE A 434 -4.44 8.31 -14.67
C PHE A 434 -5.15 9.65 -14.45
N ALA A 435 -5.39 10.41 -15.52
CA ALA A 435 -6.09 11.69 -15.44
C ALA A 435 -7.55 11.50 -15.02
N TYR A 436 -8.27 10.57 -15.64
CA TYR A 436 -9.63 10.25 -15.23
C TYR A 436 -9.68 9.77 -13.78
N SER A 437 -8.77 8.88 -13.40
CA SER A 437 -8.69 8.36 -12.03
C SER A 437 -8.47 9.48 -10.99
N ALA A 438 -7.67 10.50 -11.32
CA ALA A 438 -7.44 11.64 -10.45
C ALA A 438 -8.65 12.57 -10.33
N TYR A 439 -9.17 13.09 -11.44
CA TYR A 439 -10.28 14.04 -11.42
C TYR A 439 -11.56 13.42 -10.83
N SER A 440 -11.82 12.16 -11.18
CA SER A 440 -12.98 11.47 -10.66
C SER A 440 -12.89 11.20 -9.15
N MET A 441 -11.71 10.87 -8.62
CA MET A 441 -11.51 10.73 -7.18
C MET A 441 -11.70 12.05 -6.44
N VAL A 442 -11.25 13.16 -7.01
CA VAL A 442 -11.49 14.50 -6.42
C VAL A 442 -12.98 14.80 -6.38
N LEU A 443 -13.73 14.51 -7.46
CA LEU A 443 -15.18 14.69 -7.49
C LEU A 443 -15.88 13.80 -6.44
N VAL A 444 -15.50 12.52 -6.36
CA VAL A 444 -16.00 11.57 -5.35
C VAL A 444 -15.70 12.10 -3.95
N ALA A 445 -14.50 12.61 -3.70
CA ALA A 445 -14.10 13.15 -2.40
C ALA A 445 -14.93 14.39 -2.03
N LEU A 446 -15.15 15.34 -2.95
CA LEU A 446 -15.96 16.53 -2.68
C LEU A 446 -17.39 16.17 -2.26
N VAL A 447 -18.04 15.25 -2.99
CA VAL A 447 -19.38 14.77 -2.64
C VAL A 447 -19.36 14.01 -1.31
N SER A 448 -18.35 13.19 -1.08
CA SER A 448 -18.22 12.39 0.15
C SER A 448 -17.96 13.25 1.38
N ILE A 449 -17.16 14.31 1.26
CA ILE A 449 -16.92 15.30 2.32
C ILE A 449 -18.24 15.99 2.70
N LEU A 450 -19.04 16.39 1.70
CA LEU A 450 -20.36 16.97 1.96
C LEU A 450 -21.26 15.96 2.70
N CYS A 451 -21.32 14.71 2.24
CA CYS A 451 -22.07 13.65 2.91
C CYS A 451 -21.58 13.41 4.35
N LEU A 452 -20.27 13.43 4.60
CA LEU A 452 -19.69 13.27 5.94
C LEU A 452 -20.16 14.39 6.89
N PHE A 453 -20.11 15.65 6.46
CA PHE A 453 -20.59 16.77 7.29
C PHE A 453 -22.11 16.68 7.56
N LEU A 454 -22.91 16.35 6.55
CA LEU A 454 -24.37 16.25 6.71
C LEU A 454 -24.79 15.07 7.59
N LEU A 455 -24.22 13.89 7.36
CA LEU A 455 -24.63 12.66 8.01
C LEU A 455 -23.99 12.45 9.38
N SER A 456 -22.84 13.05 9.67
CA SER A 456 -22.19 12.94 10.98
C SER A 456 -23.04 13.44 12.15
N SER A 457 -24.05 14.28 11.88
CA SER A 457 -25.09 14.67 12.83
C SER A 457 -25.88 13.48 13.42
N HIS A 458 -25.96 12.36 12.70
CA HIS A 458 -26.61 11.12 13.13
C HIS A 458 -25.64 10.18 13.90
N GLY A 459 -24.54 10.71 14.41
CA GLY A 459 -23.60 9.98 15.25
C GLY A 459 -22.74 8.95 14.49
N PHE A 460 -22.39 7.87 15.16
CA PHE A 460 -21.51 6.81 14.65
C PHE A 460 -22.01 6.17 13.34
N VAL A 461 -23.31 5.88 13.27
CA VAL A 461 -23.94 5.27 12.09
C VAL A 461 -23.87 6.22 10.89
N GLY A 462 -24.08 7.52 11.11
CA GLY A 462 -23.99 8.53 10.05
C GLY A 462 -22.62 8.60 9.37
N ILE A 463 -21.54 8.45 10.14
CA ILE A 463 -20.17 8.39 9.60
C ILE A 463 -20.00 7.16 8.70
N TRP A 464 -20.48 5.99 9.13
CA TRP A 464 -20.38 4.76 8.34
C TRP A 464 -21.24 4.79 7.07
N VAL A 465 -22.43 5.38 7.13
CA VAL A 465 -23.25 5.62 5.93
C VAL A 465 -22.48 6.51 4.94
N ALA A 466 -21.86 7.59 5.41
CA ALA A 466 -21.07 8.47 4.54
C ALA A 466 -19.85 7.77 3.93
N LEU A 467 -19.14 6.91 4.68
CA LEU A 467 -18.06 6.07 4.14
C LEU A 467 -18.56 5.04 3.13
N SER A 468 -19.76 4.50 3.33
CA SER A 468 -20.40 3.58 2.39
C SER A 468 -20.75 4.31 1.08
N VAL A 469 -21.25 5.54 1.18
CA VAL A 469 -21.47 6.42 0.01
C VAL A 469 -20.16 6.71 -0.71
N PHE A 470 -19.09 7.03 0.02
CA PHE A 470 -17.76 7.25 -0.57
C PHE A 470 -17.30 6.07 -1.43
N MET A 471 -17.35 4.85 -0.90
CA MET A 471 -16.94 3.66 -1.67
C MET A 471 -17.91 3.33 -2.81
N SER A 472 -19.20 3.56 -2.62
CA SER A 472 -20.21 3.37 -3.66
C SER A 472 -19.99 4.32 -4.84
N LEU A 473 -19.73 5.59 -4.57
CA LEU A 473 -19.41 6.58 -5.59
C LEU A 473 -18.10 6.24 -6.32
N ARG A 474 -17.08 5.78 -5.58
CA ARG A 474 -15.81 5.33 -6.16
C ARG A 474 -16.00 4.15 -7.11
N ALA A 475 -16.78 3.15 -6.73
CA ALA A 475 -17.12 2.02 -7.60
C ALA A 475 -17.97 2.45 -8.81
N LEU A 476 -18.95 3.34 -8.60
CA LEU A 476 -19.86 3.83 -9.66
C LEU A 476 -19.11 4.59 -10.75
N VAL A 477 -18.15 5.44 -10.38
CA VAL A 477 -17.29 6.14 -11.34
C VAL A 477 -16.51 5.15 -12.21
N GLY A 478 -15.90 4.12 -11.60
CA GLY A 478 -15.20 3.08 -12.34
C GLY A 478 -16.12 2.33 -13.31
N PHE A 479 -17.31 1.96 -12.83
CA PHE A 479 -18.35 1.35 -13.64
C PHE A 479 -18.79 2.25 -14.80
N TRP A 480 -18.99 3.54 -14.53
CA TRP A 480 -19.40 4.53 -15.54
C TRP A 480 -18.37 4.66 -16.65
N ARG A 481 -17.07 4.68 -16.33
CA ARG A 481 -15.99 4.82 -17.32
C ARG A 481 -16.00 3.71 -18.37
N ILE A 482 -16.09 2.46 -17.91
CA ILE A 482 -16.10 1.27 -18.77
C ILE A 482 -17.48 1.09 -19.42
N GLY A 483 -18.55 1.20 -18.64
CA GLY A 483 -19.93 0.95 -19.09
C GLY A 483 -20.45 1.96 -20.11
N THR A 484 -19.83 3.14 -20.20
CA THR A 484 -20.09 4.11 -21.28
C THR A 484 -19.10 3.98 -22.44
N GLY A 485 -18.07 3.13 -22.36
CA GLY A 485 -17.04 3.00 -23.38
C GLY A 485 -16.31 4.32 -23.66
N MET A 486 -15.94 5.07 -22.61
CA MET A 486 -15.22 6.34 -22.77
C MET A 486 -13.69 6.16 -22.62
N GLY A 487 -12.92 7.08 -23.21
CA GLY A 487 -11.48 7.10 -23.07
C GLY A 487 -10.82 5.86 -23.68
N PRO A 488 -9.97 5.12 -22.94
CA PRO A 488 -9.32 3.90 -23.45
C PRO A 488 -10.30 2.82 -23.90
N TRP A 489 -11.56 2.89 -23.46
CA TRP A 489 -12.62 1.94 -23.77
C TRP A 489 -13.48 2.34 -24.99
N SER A 490 -13.06 3.32 -25.80
CA SER A 490 -13.81 3.81 -26.97
C SER A 490 -14.15 2.71 -27.97
N PHE A 491 -13.26 1.71 -28.11
CA PHE A 491 -13.44 0.55 -28.97
C PHE A 491 -14.64 -0.33 -28.60
N LEU A 492 -15.25 -0.15 -27.42
CA LEU A 492 -16.50 -0.84 -27.05
C LEU A 492 -17.74 -0.27 -27.77
N ARG A 493 -17.62 0.91 -28.38
CA ARG A 493 -18.70 1.56 -29.15
C ARG A 493 -18.61 1.28 -30.65
N GLU A 494 -17.46 0.81 -31.10
CA GLU A 494 -17.18 0.36 -32.48
C GLU A 494 -17.71 -1.06 -32.67
#